data_AF-A0A960T656-F1
#
_entry.id   AF-A0A960T656-F1
#
_cell.length_a   1.000
_cell.length_b   1.000
_cell.length_c   1.000
_cell.angle_alpha   90.00
_cell.angle_beta   90.00
_cell.angle_gamma   90.00
#
_symmetry.space_group_name_H-M   'P 1'
#
loop_
_entity.id
_entity.type
_entity.pdbx_description
1 polymer ?
#
loop_
_entity_poly.entity_id
_entity_poly.type
_entity_poly.pdbx_seq_one_letter_code
_entity_poly.pdbx_strand_id
1 'polypeptide(L)'
;MSNFAFLQTEWPLVFEAAHRAEASASSDARAACFYARRALELAVTWLYTHDKTFKLPYQDNLNALIYEPSFRTGVGDALFTKARLIKDL
;
A
#
# COMPACT_ATOMS: atom_id res chain seq x y z
N MET A 1 6.02 3.27 -20.70
CA MET A 1 6.52 3.85 -19.45
C MET A 1 5.45 3.63 -18.39
N SER A 2 5.81 3.13 -17.21
CA SER A 2 4.87 2.93 -16.10
C SER A 2 4.73 4.21 -15.28
N ASN A 3 3.52 4.52 -14.81
CA ASN A 3 3.30 5.62 -13.86
C ASN A 3 4.06 5.44 -12.54
N PHE A 4 4.50 4.22 -12.25
CA PHE A 4 5.18 3.85 -11.00
C PHE A 4 6.70 3.69 -11.15
N ALA A 5 7.29 4.04 -12.30
CA ALA A 5 8.72 3.85 -12.55
C ALA A 5 9.65 4.51 -11.50
N PHE A 6 9.19 5.58 -10.84
CA PHE A 6 9.93 6.24 -9.75
C PHE A 6 10.15 5.35 -8.52
N LEU A 7 9.31 4.31 -8.32
CA LEU A 7 9.44 3.37 -7.21
C LEU A 7 10.51 2.30 -7.46
N GLN A 8 10.97 2.14 -8.70
CA GLN A 8 11.82 1.02 -9.09
C GLN A 8 13.17 1.00 -8.35
N THR A 9 13.74 2.18 -8.06
CA THR A 9 15.05 2.30 -7.42
C THR A 9 15.01 1.98 -5.92
N GLU A 10 14.05 2.56 -5.19
CA GLU A 10 13.99 2.50 -3.73
C GLU A 10 13.08 1.37 -3.22
N TRP A 11 12.02 1.03 -3.97
CA TRP A 11 11.00 0.05 -3.57
C TRP A 11 10.65 -0.93 -4.70
N PRO A 12 11.59 -1.80 -5.12
CA PRO A 12 11.39 -2.69 -6.26
C PRO A 12 10.20 -3.64 -6.10
N LEU A 13 9.92 -4.11 -4.88
CA LEU A 13 8.78 -4.99 -4.59
C LEU A 13 7.44 -4.25 -4.72
N VAL A 14 7.37 -2.99 -4.27
CA VAL A 14 6.18 -2.16 -4.42
C VAL A 14 5.98 -1.81 -5.88
N PHE A 15 7.06 -1.48 -6.60
CA PHE A 15 7.05 -1.23 -8.03
C PHE A 15 6.49 -2.42 -8.82
N GLU A 16 6.96 -3.64 -8.55
CA GLU A 16 6.48 -4.82 -9.26
C GLU A 16 4.96 -5.00 -9.08
N ALA A 17 4.46 -4.89 -7.85
CA ALA A 17 3.03 -5.01 -7.57
C ALA A 17 2.22 -3.88 -8.22
N ALA A 18 2.68 -2.64 -8.12
CA ALA A 18 2.00 -1.49 -8.70
C ALA A 18 2.00 -1.54 -10.25
N HIS A 19 3.10 -1.98 -10.86
CA HIS A 19 3.21 -2.16 -12.30
C HIS A 19 2.26 -3.24 -12.81
N ARG A 20 2.14 -4.37 -12.09
CA ARG A 20 1.16 -5.42 -12.43
C ARG A 20 -0.27 -4.90 -12.32
N ALA A 21 -0.59 -4.14 -11.26
CA ALA A 21 -1.91 -3.55 -11.08
C ALA A 21 -2.26 -2.59 -12.24
N GLU A 22 -1.31 -1.75 -12.65
CA GLU A 22 -1.44 -0.85 -13.80
C GLU A 22 -1.67 -1.62 -15.10
N ALA A 23 -0.87 -2.66 -15.37
CA ALA A 23 -0.98 -3.46 -16.59
C ALA A 23 -2.31 -4.22 -16.68
N SER A 24 -2.86 -4.68 -15.55
CA SER A 24 -4.14 -5.37 -15.51
C SER A 24 -5.36 -4.46 -15.42
N ALA A 25 -5.18 -3.14 -15.19
CA ALA A 25 -6.29 -2.22 -14.95
C ALA A 25 -7.33 -2.17 -16.08
N SER A 26 -6.90 -2.36 -17.33
CA SER A 26 -7.79 -2.37 -18.50
C SER A 26 -8.26 -3.76 -18.93
N SER A 27 -7.57 -4.82 -18.52
CA SER A 27 -7.82 -6.19 -19.01
C SER A 27 -8.52 -7.08 -17.99
N ASP A 28 -8.09 -7.04 -16.73
CA ASP A 28 -8.64 -7.82 -15.64
C ASP A 28 -8.72 -6.99 -14.35
N ALA A 29 -9.92 -6.47 -14.07
CA ALA A 29 -10.19 -5.67 -12.89
C ALA A 29 -9.93 -6.43 -11.58
N ARG A 30 -10.13 -7.76 -11.53
CA ARG A 30 -9.90 -8.55 -10.31
C ARG A 30 -8.42 -8.69 -10.02
N ALA A 31 -7.62 -9.00 -11.05
CA ALA A 31 -6.17 -9.01 -10.93
C ALA A 31 -5.63 -7.62 -10.52
N ALA A 32 -6.17 -6.55 -11.10
CA ALA A 32 -5.78 -5.18 -10.76
C ALA A 32 -6.03 -4.85 -9.29
N CYS A 33 -7.21 -5.16 -8.76
CA CYS A 33 -7.53 -4.97 -7.34
C CYS A 33 -6.60 -5.78 -6.43
N PHE A 34 -6.34 -7.05 -6.78
CA PHE A 34 -5.45 -7.91 -6.00
C PHE A 34 -4.03 -7.34 -5.91
N TYR A 35 -3.45 -6.92 -7.05
CA TYR A 35 -2.10 -6.35 -7.07
C TYR A 35 -2.04 -4.97 -6.42
N ALA A 36 -3.10 -4.16 -6.52
CA ALA A 36 -3.19 -2.88 -5.80
C ALA A 36 -3.17 -3.08 -4.28
N ARG A 37 -3.92 -4.07 -3.78
CA ARG A 37 -3.88 -4.45 -2.36
C ARG A 37 -2.49 -4.93 -1.95
N ARG A 38 -1.86 -5.78 -2.74
CA ARG A 38 -0.51 -6.28 -2.47
C ARG A 38 0.52 -5.15 -2.42
N ALA A 39 0.43 -4.18 -3.34
CA ALA A 39 1.31 -3.01 -3.33
C ALA A 39 1.12 -2.18 -2.05
N LEU A 40 -0.12 -1.99 -1.60
CA LEU A 40 -0.43 -1.30 -0.35
C LEU A 40 0.15 -2.04 0.87
N GLU A 41 -0.01 -3.36 0.95
CA GLU A 41 0.58 -4.17 2.03
C GLU A 41 2.09 -3.98 2.12
N LEU A 42 2.79 -4.14 1.00
CA LEU A 42 4.25 -3.98 0.95
C LEU A 42 4.68 -2.57 1.37
N ALA A 43 3.97 -1.54 0.90
CA ALA A 43 4.28 -0.15 1.24
C ALA A 43 4.04 0.14 2.73
N VAL A 44 2.92 -0.32 3.30
CA VAL A 44 2.61 -0.12 4.72
C VAL A 44 3.60 -0.89 5.60
N THR A 45 3.90 -2.16 5.28
CA THR A 45 4.92 -2.92 6.02
C THR A 45 6.29 -2.25 5.96
N TRP A 46 6.69 -1.72 4.79
CA TRP A 46 7.93 -0.98 4.67
C TRP A 46 7.93 0.29 5.54
N LEU A 47 6.83 1.04 5.55
CA LEU A 47 6.66 2.24 6.36
C LEU A 47 6.84 1.95 7.85
N TYR A 48 6.16 0.93 8.37
CA TYR A 48 6.26 0.54 9.78
C TYR A 48 7.62 -0.05 10.18
N THR A 49 8.39 -0.58 9.24
CA THR A 49 9.71 -1.14 9.51
C THR A 49 10.81 -0.08 9.50
N HIS A 50 10.67 0.96 8.67
CA HIS A 50 11.70 1.99 8.48
C HIS A 50 11.44 3.27 9.26
N ASP A 51 10.18 3.56 9.57
CA ASP A 51 9.80 4.75 10.34
C ASP A 51 9.32 4.37 11.74
N LYS A 52 10.14 4.74 12.73
CA LYS A 52 9.91 4.46 14.16
C LYS A 52 8.83 5.32 14.78
N THR A 53 8.32 6.33 14.06
CA THR A 53 7.19 7.14 14.52
C THR A 53 5.89 6.33 14.50
N PHE A 54 5.80 5.30 13.66
CA PHE A 54 4.64 4.42 13.59
C PHE A 54 4.72 3.34 14.68
N LYS A 55 3.66 3.25 15.47
CA LYS A 55 3.55 2.23 16.53
C LYS A 55 2.93 0.97 15.97
N LEU A 56 3.69 -0.12 15.99
CA LEU A 56 3.16 -1.44 15.62
C LEU A 56 1.98 -1.81 16.54
N PRO A 57 0.80 -2.13 15.98
CA PRO A 57 -0.32 -2.63 16.73
C PRO A 57 -0.07 -4.07 17.19
N TYR A 58 -0.92 -4.59 18.08
CA TYR A 58 -0.80 -5.96 18.61
C TYR A 58 -0.92 -7.05 17.51
N GLN A 59 -1.63 -6.74 16.42
CA GLN A 59 -1.74 -7.61 15.25
C GLN A 59 -0.99 -6.97 14.07
N ASP A 60 -0.29 -7.77 13.29
CA ASP A 60 0.53 -7.36 12.15
C ASP A 60 -0.22 -7.41 10.80
N ASN A 61 -1.55 -7.57 10.83
CA ASN A 61 -2.36 -7.57 9.62
C ASN A 61 -2.57 -6.13 9.08
N LEU A 62 -2.76 -6.01 7.75
CA LEU A 62 -2.97 -4.72 7.07
C LEU A 62 -4.08 -3.89 7.72
N ASN A 63 -5.14 -4.56 8.19
CA ASN A 63 -6.27 -3.91 8.82
C ASN A 63 -5.84 -3.20 10.11
N ALA A 64 -5.14 -3.89 11.00
CA ALA A 64 -4.65 -3.34 12.25
C ALA A 64 -3.67 -2.19 12.01
N LEU A 65 -2.78 -2.31 11.02
CA LEU A 65 -1.84 -1.25 10.65
C LEU A 65 -2.56 0.00 10.15
N ILE A 66 -3.54 -0.12 9.25
CA ILE A 66 -4.27 1.04 8.72
C ILE A 66 -5.10 1.73 9.82
N TYR A 67 -5.73 0.97 10.73
CA TYR A 67 -6.58 1.52 11.79
C TYR A 67 -5.81 2.07 12.99
N GLU A 68 -4.49 1.95 13.01
CA GLU A 68 -3.68 2.48 14.09
C GLU A 68 -3.62 4.03 14.02
N PRO A 69 -3.79 4.75 15.15
CA PRO A 69 -3.87 6.21 15.14
C PRO A 69 -2.63 6.95 14.61
N SER A 70 -1.42 6.43 14.85
CA SER A 70 -0.18 7.02 14.32
C SER A 70 -0.10 6.92 12.81
N PHE A 71 -0.66 5.87 12.18
CA PHE A 71 -0.80 5.80 10.73
C PHE A 71 -1.60 6.97 10.18
N ARG A 72 -2.84 7.14 10.67
CA ARG A 72 -3.74 8.21 10.22
C ARG A 72 -3.12 9.60 10.41
N THR A 73 -2.41 9.80 11.51
CA THR A 73 -1.73 11.07 11.81
C THR A 73 -0.54 11.33 10.88
N GLY A 74 0.25 10.29 10.58
CA GLY A 74 1.44 10.40 9.73
C GLY A 74 1.13 10.54 8.24
N VAL A 75 0.17 9.78 7.72
CA VAL A 75 -0.17 9.81 6.28
C VAL A 75 -1.27 10.83 5.94
N GLY A 76 -2.06 11.26 6.93
CA GLY A 76 -3.20 12.16 6.75
C GLY A 76 -4.48 11.49 6.24
N ASP A 77 -5.60 12.19 6.41
CA ASP A 77 -6.96 11.67 6.16
C ASP A 77 -7.22 11.25 4.71
N ALA A 78 -6.64 11.96 3.75
CA ALA A 78 -6.83 11.68 2.33
C ALA A 78 -6.21 10.34 1.91
N LEU A 79 -4.98 10.06 2.36
CA LEU A 79 -4.30 8.79 2.08
C LEU A 79 -4.91 7.65 2.89
N PHE A 80 -5.27 7.90 4.14
CA PHE A 80 -6.01 6.92 4.97
C PHE A 80 -7.29 6.44 4.27
N THR A 81 -8.09 7.36 3.72
CA THR A 81 -9.33 7.02 3.02
C THR A 81 -9.07 6.15 1.79
N LYS A 82 -8.04 6.46 1.00
CA LYS A 82 -7.64 5.66 -0.18
C LYS A 82 -7.12 4.28 0.20
N ALA A 83 -6.27 4.21 1.23
CA ALA A 83 -5.74 2.95 1.74
C ALA A 83 -6.87 2.03 2.23
N ARG A 84 -7.84 2.59 2.96
CA ARG A 84 -9.03 1.85 3.41
C ARG A 84 -9.84 1.31 2.23
N LEU A 85 -10.10 2.14 1.22
CA LEU A 85 -10.82 1.73 0.02
C LEU A 85 -10.14 0.52 -0.64
N ILE A 86 -8.81 0.59 -0.85
CA ILE A 86 -8.04 -0.50 -1.48
C ILE A 86 -8.01 -1.76 -0.60
N LYS A 87 -7.98 -1.59 0.73
CA LYS A 87 -8.03 -2.68 1.71
C LYS A 87 -9.42 -3.33 1.83
N ASP A 88 -10.48 -2.69 1.33
CA ASP A 88 -11.85 -3.24 1.35
C ASP A 88 -12.31 -3.73 -0.05
N LEU A 89 -11.44 -3.65 -1.08
CA LEU A 89 -11.62 -4.33 -2.38
C LEU A 89 -11.55 -5.86 -2.22
#